data_AF-A0A2N2WD05-F1
#
_entry.id   AF-A0A2N2WD05-F1
#
_cell.length_a   1.000
_cell.length_b   1.000
_cell.length_c   1.000
_cell.angle_alpha   90.00
_cell.angle_beta   90.00
_cell.angle_gamma   90.00
#
_symmetry.space_group_name_H-M   'P 1'
#
loop_
_entity.id
_entity.type
_entity.pdbx_description
1 polymer ?
#
loop_
_entity_poly.entity_id
_entity_poly.type
_entity_poly.pdbx_seq_one_letter_code
_entity_poly.pdbx_strand_id
1 'polypeptide(L)'
;MAITISKYPPKMGLSGNGLVFKLATDNMYSSAGSYCSANIVRNGSIAVDETIVFAWGDNSITFRAKTTPDSSGTQITAGGSAATHYAQIAANFLLSQDFYISLVGSAIMFQSREKSADQNLTITSNTTAYTATTGVAGTSPTLRENFRLIVKTISGSEILGVDKIVPDLQGEALVNVADYVKDLIDVDFQFPQTTGAAIIVRAAAKKAYQIRYAEAYGSTLAVQALQTSEEYFALAGELGEDKLRAYYQFGESFWSRMSTSMNFLSWHPLRKLITLTSPEKLYFPVWYTPTGHTYISLKCYFTDGTEATVTNYLTFTVAKYDVLEIQCGYYALSLADYMASHQPTKTLRAYDLWLTANSAPVSETRHFDIDTASRPWERTFLFKNSLGVYEIFRSTGKATRKIAVTRDIATIDEPIDFTPEHRAEFQTDHSLEQLYEVNSGYFRNIESVRWAIDEFLGSDEVYEIRGADLIPVIVETESAESDTDGDARFFFKFAYRITGSGNVITSDESQSYSPGEYSIDYQNDYTI
;
A
#
# COMPACT_ATOMS: atom_id res chain seq x y z
N MET A 1 -31.56 -3.39 -11.93
CA MET A 1 -30.43 -4.17 -11.37
C MET A 1 -29.18 -3.34 -11.62
N ALA A 2 -28.40 -3.12 -10.58
CA ALA A 2 -27.29 -2.18 -10.61
C ALA A 2 -26.05 -2.87 -10.02
N ILE A 3 -24.94 -2.77 -10.75
CA ILE A 3 -23.63 -3.08 -10.17
C ILE A 3 -23.50 -2.26 -8.89
N THR A 4 -23.10 -2.91 -7.80
CA THR A 4 -22.84 -2.25 -6.53
C THR A 4 -21.36 -2.37 -6.23
N ILE A 5 -20.73 -1.27 -5.81
CA ILE A 5 -19.36 -1.32 -5.29
C ILE A 5 -19.45 -1.75 -3.82
N SER A 6 -19.05 -2.98 -3.52
CA SER A 6 -19.10 -3.57 -2.18
C SER A 6 -17.86 -3.26 -1.33
N LYS A 7 -16.75 -2.87 -1.94
CA LYS A 7 -15.55 -2.34 -1.26
C LYS A 7 -14.90 -1.27 -2.10
N TYR A 8 -14.55 -0.16 -1.45
CA TYR A 8 -13.90 0.99 -2.06
C TYR A 8 -12.42 1.05 -1.61
N PRO A 9 -11.52 1.58 -2.46
CA PRO A 9 -10.22 2.02 -1.98
C PRO A 9 -10.41 3.21 -1.01
N PRO A 10 -9.39 3.53 -0.18
CA PRO A 10 -9.42 4.75 0.61
C PRO A 10 -9.55 5.98 -0.28
N LYS A 11 -10.18 7.04 0.24
CA LYS A 11 -10.43 8.28 -0.50
C LYS A 11 -9.15 8.89 -1.10
N MET A 12 -8.05 8.73 -0.38
CA MET A 12 -6.69 8.90 -0.89
C MET A 12 -5.90 7.62 -0.59
N GLY A 13 -5.30 7.00 -1.59
CA GLY A 13 -4.56 5.74 -1.43
C GLY A 13 -3.13 5.84 -1.96
N LEU A 14 -2.23 5.07 -1.37
CA LEU A 14 -0.87 4.87 -1.88
C LEU A 14 -0.94 3.91 -3.06
N SER A 15 -0.45 4.34 -4.23
CA SER A 15 -0.56 3.57 -5.47
C SER A 15 0.25 2.28 -5.45
N GLY A 16 1.36 2.21 -4.70
CA GLY A 16 2.17 0.99 -4.56
C GLY A 16 1.45 -0.15 -3.82
N ASN A 17 0.52 0.15 -2.91
CA ASN A 17 -0.26 -0.88 -2.20
C ASN A 17 -1.50 -1.40 -2.97
N GLY A 18 -1.72 -0.93 -4.20
CA GLY A 18 -2.91 -1.23 -4.98
C GLY A 18 -4.13 -0.37 -4.63
N LEU A 19 -4.93 -0.05 -5.63
CA LEU A 19 -6.15 0.74 -5.53
C LEU A 19 -7.33 -0.11 -6.00
N VAL A 20 -7.83 -0.95 -5.09
CA VAL A 20 -8.75 -2.04 -5.44
C VAL A 20 -10.20 -1.67 -5.14
N PHE A 21 -11.07 -1.79 -6.16
CA PHE A 21 -12.52 -1.81 -5.99
C PHE A 21 -13.03 -3.24 -6.02
N LYS A 22 -14.03 -3.54 -5.19
CA LYS A 22 -14.83 -4.76 -5.28
C LYS A 22 -16.20 -4.42 -5.84
N LEU A 23 -16.53 -4.99 -6.99
CA LEU A 23 -17.82 -4.86 -7.66
C LEU A 23 -18.65 -6.11 -7.42
N ALA A 24 -19.95 -5.95 -7.28
CA ALA A 24 -20.91 -7.05 -7.16
C ALA A 24 -22.08 -6.83 -8.14
N THR A 25 -22.55 -7.90 -8.78
CA THR A 25 -23.73 -7.90 -9.66
C THR A 25 -24.58 -9.14 -9.40
N ASP A 26 -25.90 -8.97 -9.44
CA ASP A 26 -26.90 -10.03 -9.39
C ASP A 26 -27.44 -10.41 -10.78
N ASN A 27 -27.02 -9.69 -11.83
CA ASN A 27 -27.58 -9.79 -13.18
C ASN A 27 -26.75 -10.67 -14.12
N MET A 28 -25.75 -11.40 -13.61
CA MET A 28 -24.94 -12.33 -14.41
C MET A 28 -25.75 -13.51 -14.97
N TYR A 29 -26.92 -13.79 -14.37
CA TYR A 29 -27.81 -14.87 -14.77
C TYR A 29 -29.00 -14.34 -15.59
N SER A 30 -29.32 -15.01 -16.71
CA SER A 30 -30.53 -14.75 -17.50
C SER A 30 -31.78 -15.36 -16.86
N SER A 31 -31.59 -16.44 -16.11
CA SER A 31 -32.55 -17.03 -15.17
C SER A 31 -31.80 -17.33 -13.88
N ALA A 32 -32.28 -16.80 -12.75
CA ALA A 32 -31.62 -16.95 -11.45
C ALA A 32 -31.71 -18.37 -10.86
N GLY A 33 -32.37 -19.30 -11.56
CA GLY A 33 -32.72 -20.62 -11.05
C GLY A 33 -33.75 -20.58 -9.92
N SER A 34 -34.31 -21.74 -9.60
CA SER A 34 -35.24 -21.94 -8.49
C SER A 34 -34.77 -23.09 -7.62
N TYR A 35 -35.04 -23.01 -6.31
CA TYR A 35 -34.93 -24.17 -5.43
C TYR A 35 -36.09 -25.12 -5.72
N CYS A 36 -35.83 -26.42 -5.64
CA CYS A 36 -36.90 -27.41 -5.63
C CYS A 36 -37.67 -27.28 -4.30
N SER A 37 -39.00 -27.32 -4.37
CA SER A 37 -39.87 -27.42 -3.20
C SER A 37 -40.88 -28.54 -3.42
N ALA A 38 -40.88 -29.51 -2.52
CA ALA A 38 -41.82 -30.63 -2.51
C ALA A 38 -42.32 -30.88 -1.09
N ASN A 39 -43.45 -31.57 -0.95
CA ASN A 39 -43.94 -31.99 0.35
C ASN A 39 -44.64 -33.33 0.29
N ILE A 40 -44.74 -33.97 1.46
CA ILE A 40 -45.68 -35.06 1.69
C ILE A 40 -46.65 -34.65 2.79
N VAL A 41 -47.94 -34.82 2.53
CA VAL A 41 -49.01 -34.55 3.49
C VAL A 41 -49.52 -35.88 4.04
N ARG A 42 -49.52 -36.02 5.36
CA ARG A 42 -50.04 -37.22 6.02
C ARG A 42 -51.58 -37.19 6.03
N ASN A 43 -52.20 -38.19 5.40
CA ASN A 43 -53.65 -38.39 5.36
C ASN A 43 -54.13 -39.56 6.22
N GLY A 44 -53.21 -40.44 6.64
CA GLY A 44 -53.56 -41.63 7.41
C GLY A 44 -52.36 -42.26 8.12
N SER A 45 -52.60 -43.42 8.71
CA SER A 45 -51.55 -44.25 9.33
C SER A 45 -50.87 -45.11 8.26
N ILE A 46 -49.55 -45.08 8.22
CA ILE A 46 -48.75 -45.97 7.37
C ILE A 46 -48.67 -47.36 8.01
N ALA A 47 -48.97 -48.41 7.26
CA ALA A 47 -48.94 -49.79 7.73
C ALA A 47 -47.49 -50.33 7.77
N VAL A 48 -47.28 -51.41 8.51
CA VAL A 48 -45.97 -52.09 8.57
C VAL A 48 -45.56 -52.55 7.16
N ASP A 49 -44.30 -52.38 6.83
CA ASP A 49 -43.65 -52.72 5.55
C ASP A 49 -44.04 -51.90 4.32
N GLU A 50 -44.96 -50.94 4.46
CA GLU A 50 -45.16 -49.90 3.45
C GLU A 50 -43.93 -49.00 3.32
N THR A 51 -43.76 -48.41 2.15
CA THR A 51 -42.55 -47.68 1.76
C THR A 51 -42.85 -46.32 1.12
N ILE A 52 -41.95 -45.38 1.36
CA ILE A 52 -41.89 -44.08 0.70
C ILE A 52 -40.50 -43.96 0.06
N VAL A 53 -40.43 -43.67 -1.23
CA VAL A 53 -39.19 -43.51 -1.98
C VAL A 53 -39.01 -42.05 -2.34
N PHE A 54 -37.85 -41.49 -2.01
CA PHE A 54 -37.40 -40.16 -2.37
C PHE A 54 -36.30 -40.31 -3.42
N ALA A 55 -36.44 -39.68 -4.58
CA ALA A 55 -35.45 -39.71 -5.66
C ALA A 55 -35.18 -38.31 -6.20
N TRP A 56 -33.90 -37.97 -6.40
CA TRP A 56 -33.43 -36.71 -6.98
C TRP A 56 -32.04 -36.94 -7.60
N GLY A 57 -31.78 -36.38 -8.78
CA GLY A 57 -30.54 -36.62 -9.51
C GLY A 57 -30.26 -38.12 -9.66
N ASP A 58 -29.07 -38.56 -9.24
CA ASP A 58 -28.67 -39.97 -9.18
C ASP A 58 -28.97 -40.65 -7.84
N ASN A 59 -29.52 -39.92 -6.87
CA ASN A 59 -29.82 -40.41 -5.53
C ASN A 59 -31.24 -41.00 -5.44
N SER A 60 -31.37 -42.11 -4.71
CA SER A 60 -32.67 -42.71 -4.38
C SER A 60 -32.65 -43.36 -2.99
N ILE A 61 -33.64 -43.04 -2.16
CA ILE A 61 -33.74 -43.53 -0.78
C ILE A 61 -35.15 -44.07 -0.54
N THR A 62 -35.22 -45.30 -0.07
CA THR A 62 -36.48 -45.95 0.30
C THR A 62 -36.60 -46.02 1.82
N PHE A 63 -37.59 -45.34 2.38
CA PHE A 63 -37.99 -45.53 3.77
C PHE A 63 -39.00 -46.66 3.89
N ARG A 64 -38.80 -47.57 4.85
CA ARG A 64 -39.74 -48.65 5.15
C ARG A 64 -40.36 -48.49 6.54
N ALA A 65 -41.67 -48.62 6.64
CA ALA A 65 -42.38 -48.55 7.91
C ALA A 65 -42.17 -49.82 8.74
N LYS A 66 -41.78 -49.68 10.01
CA LYS A 66 -41.57 -50.79 10.96
C LYS A 66 -42.20 -50.46 12.31
N THR A 67 -42.62 -51.48 13.07
CA THR A 67 -43.12 -51.29 14.45
C THR A 67 -42.05 -50.76 15.39
N THR A 68 -40.79 -51.10 15.14
CA THR A 68 -39.62 -50.64 15.88
C THR A 68 -38.50 -50.32 14.89
N PRO A 69 -38.43 -49.07 14.38
CA PRO A 69 -37.40 -48.66 13.44
C PRO A 69 -36.00 -48.80 14.04
N ASP A 70 -35.04 -49.23 13.22
CA ASP A 70 -33.63 -49.26 13.58
C ASP A 70 -32.93 -47.90 13.35
N SER A 71 -31.62 -47.86 13.58
CA SER A 71 -30.79 -46.67 13.41
C SER A 71 -30.19 -46.52 12.00
N SER A 72 -30.72 -47.21 10.98
CA SER A 72 -30.20 -47.13 9.60
C SER A 72 -30.47 -45.79 8.91
N GLY A 73 -31.39 -44.98 9.43
CA GLY A 73 -31.87 -43.77 8.76
C GLY A 73 -32.75 -44.03 7.53
N THR A 74 -33.22 -45.28 7.34
CA THR A 74 -34.10 -45.68 6.21
C THR A 74 -35.40 -46.34 6.69
N GLN A 75 -35.73 -46.18 7.97
CA GLN A 75 -36.95 -46.73 8.56
C GLN A 75 -37.75 -45.66 9.28
N ILE A 76 -39.08 -45.77 9.22
CA ILE A 76 -40.02 -44.91 9.93
C ILE A 76 -40.99 -45.75 10.76
N THR A 77 -41.59 -45.17 11.80
CA THR A 77 -42.49 -45.92 12.69
C THR A 77 -43.84 -46.21 12.00
N ALA A 78 -44.29 -47.46 11.98
CA ALA A 78 -45.65 -47.77 11.51
C ALA A 78 -46.71 -47.11 12.41
N GLY A 79 -47.71 -46.45 11.82
CA GLY A 79 -48.75 -45.70 12.54
C GLY A 79 -48.30 -44.42 13.26
N GLY A 80 -47.02 -44.04 13.20
CA GLY A 80 -46.47 -42.86 13.88
C GLY A 80 -47.09 -41.53 13.43
N SER A 81 -46.94 -40.48 14.25
CA SER A 81 -47.43 -39.12 13.93
C SER A 81 -46.57 -38.47 12.82
N ALA A 82 -47.11 -37.44 12.15
CA ALA A 82 -46.34 -36.66 11.17
C ALA A 82 -45.04 -36.09 11.77
N ALA A 83 -45.07 -35.67 13.04
CA ALA A 83 -43.88 -35.21 13.76
C ALA A 83 -42.85 -36.32 14.00
N THR A 84 -43.30 -37.55 14.29
CA THR A 84 -42.42 -38.71 14.44
C THR A 84 -41.72 -39.03 13.13
N HIS A 85 -42.49 -39.08 12.03
CA HIS A 85 -41.92 -39.38 10.71
C HIS A 85 -41.04 -38.25 10.19
N TYR A 86 -41.37 -37.00 10.48
CA TYR A 86 -40.48 -35.86 10.21
C TYR A 86 -39.12 -36.06 10.87
N ALA A 87 -39.07 -36.35 12.17
CA ALA A 87 -37.81 -36.53 12.89
C ALA A 87 -36.97 -37.68 12.30
N GLN A 88 -37.63 -38.77 11.89
CA GLN A 88 -36.97 -39.94 11.31
C GLN A 88 -36.48 -39.70 9.87
N ILE A 89 -37.25 -39.00 9.05
CA ILE A 89 -36.87 -38.63 7.68
C ILE A 89 -35.75 -37.59 7.71
N ALA A 90 -35.85 -36.58 8.59
CA ALA A 90 -34.84 -35.55 8.74
C ALA A 90 -33.50 -36.07 9.29
N ALA A 91 -33.50 -37.23 9.95
CA ALA A 91 -32.29 -37.89 10.43
C ALA A 91 -31.50 -38.61 9.33
N ASN A 92 -32.04 -38.75 8.11
CA ASN A 92 -31.32 -39.37 7.00
C ASN A 92 -30.21 -38.45 6.47
N PHE A 93 -29.00 -39.00 6.33
CA PHE A 93 -27.80 -38.25 5.94
C PHE A 93 -27.93 -37.58 4.57
N LEU A 94 -28.26 -38.34 3.53
CA LEU A 94 -28.32 -37.84 2.15
C LEU A 94 -29.46 -36.82 1.96
N LEU A 95 -30.64 -37.09 2.51
CA LEU A 95 -31.76 -36.13 2.45
C LEU A 95 -31.46 -34.84 3.21
N SER A 96 -30.82 -34.90 4.38
CA SER A 96 -30.48 -33.69 5.15
C SER A 96 -29.30 -32.91 4.57
N GLN A 97 -28.39 -33.60 3.85
CA GLN A 97 -27.29 -33.01 3.09
C GLN A 97 -27.80 -32.14 1.95
N ASP A 98 -28.84 -32.57 1.23
CA ASP A 98 -29.31 -31.91 0.00
C ASP A 98 -30.56 -31.03 0.21
N PHE A 99 -31.36 -31.29 1.25
CA PHE A 99 -32.61 -30.57 1.52
C PHE A 99 -32.69 -29.98 2.92
N TYR A 100 -33.31 -28.80 3.02
CA TYR A 100 -33.91 -28.31 4.25
C TYR A 100 -35.27 -28.99 4.44
N ILE A 101 -35.41 -29.75 5.53
CA ILE A 101 -36.62 -30.49 5.85
C ILE A 101 -37.31 -29.80 7.04
N SER A 102 -38.59 -29.51 6.91
CA SER A 102 -39.38 -28.88 7.97
C SER A 102 -40.78 -29.48 8.07
N LEU A 103 -41.44 -29.28 9.21
CA LEU A 103 -42.80 -29.74 9.46
C LEU A 103 -43.74 -28.53 9.57
N VAL A 104 -44.79 -28.51 8.75
CA VAL A 104 -45.85 -27.49 8.78
C VAL A 104 -47.20 -28.20 8.89
N GLY A 105 -47.78 -28.22 10.09
CA GLY A 105 -49.01 -28.98 10.36
C GLY A 105 -48.79 -30.49 10.17
N SER A 106 -49.50 -31.09 9.22
CA SER A 106 -49.34 -32.50 8.82
C SER A 106 -48.45 -32.71 7.59
N ALA A 107 -47.88 -31.63 7.04
CA ALA A 107 -47.03 -31.67 5.86
C ALA A 107 -45.54 -31.63 6.24
N ILE A 108 -44.77 -32.56 5.67
CA ILE A 108 -43.31 -32.54 5.73
C ILE A 108 -42.83 -31.87 4.44
N MET A 109 -42.19 -30.72 4.58
CA MET A 109 -41.71 -29.87 3.50
C MET A 109 -40.23 -30.16 3.23
N PHE A 110 -39.87 -30.22 1.96
CA PHE A 110 -38.51 -30.38 1.46
C PHE A 110 -38.19 -29.19 0.56
N GLN A 111 -37.13 -28.46 0.87
CA GLN A 111 -36.59 -27.43 -0.01
C GLN A 111 -35.13 -27.75 -0.32
N SER A 112 -34.74 -27.80 -1.59
CA SER A 112 -33.34 -28.05 -1.95
C SER A 112 -32.44 -26.94 -1.41
N ARG A 113 -31.22 -27.30 -1.04
CA ARG A 113 -30.18 -26.35 -0.60
C ARG A 113 -29.52 -25.64 -1.76
N GLU A 114 -29.60 -26.21 -2.95
CA GLU A 114 -29.04 -25.67 -4.19
C GLU A 114 -30.12 -25.49 -5.25
N LYS A 115 -29.90 -24.52 -6.15
CA LYS A 115 -30.76 -24.29 -7.31
C LYS A 115 -30.27 -25.15 -8.47
N SER A 116 -30.91 -26.29 -8.68
CA SER A 116 -30.57 -27.18 -9.80
C SER A 116 -31.79 -28.00 -10.22
N ALA A 117 -31.84 -28.35 -11.50
CA ALA A 117 -32.79 -29.34 -12.01
C ALA A 117 -32.51 -30.75 -11.46
N ASP A 118 -31.26 -31.05 -11.07
CA ASP A 118 -30.89 -32.34 -10.48
C ASP A 118 -31.45 -32.50 -9.06
N GLN A 119 -31.78 -31.40 -8.40
CA GLN A 119 -32.37 -31.41 -7.05
C GLN A 119 -33.90 -31.55 -7.08
N ASN A 120 -34.48 -31.89 -8.22
CA ASN A 120 -35.91 -32.14 -8.35
C ASN A 120 -36.32 -33.41 -7.60
N LEU A 121 -36.97 -33.22 -6.45
CA LEU A 121 -37.39 -34.31 -5.58
C LEU A 121 -38.67 -34.96 -6.08
N THR A 122 -38.54 -36.19 -6.55
CA THR A 122 -39.66 -37.08 -6.86
C THR A 122 -39.95 -37.98 -5.66
N ILE A 123 -41.20 -37.98 -5.20
CA ILE A 123 -41.62 -38.78 -4.05
C ILE A 123 -42.68 -39.78 -4.53
N THR A 124 -42.38 -41.06 -4.39
CA THR A 124 -43.32 -42.15 -4.70
C THR A 124 -43.61 -42.98 -3.45
N SER A 125 -44.79 -43.54 -3.35
CA SER A 125 -45.17 -44.37 -2.19
C SER A 125 -46.07 -45.52 -2.63
N ASN A 126 -45.98 -46.65 -1.93
CA ASN A 126 -46.94 -47.75 -2.08
C ASN A 126 -48.06 -47.71 -1.01
N THR A 127 -48.12 -46.62 -0.24
CA THR A 127 -49.13 -46.37 0.80
C THR A 127 -50.07 -45.24 0.38
N THR A 128 -51.31 -45.29 0.88
CA THR A 128 -52.27 -44.17 0.80
C THR A 128 -52.17 -43.22 2.00
N ALA A 129 -51.31 -43.51 2.97
CA ALA A 129 -51.13 -42.69 4.17
C ALA A 129 -50.52 -41.31 3.89
N TYR A 130 -49.92 -41.13 2.71
CA TYR A 130 -49.27 -39.91 2.27
C TYR A 130 -49.73 -39.49 0.87
N THR A 131 -49.91 -38.19 0.68
CA THR A 131 -49.99 -37.58 -0.65
C THR A 131 -48.74 -36.73 -0.86
N ALA A 132 -47.97 -37.05 -1.89
CA ALA A 132 -46.86 -36.24 -2.33
C ALA A 132 -47.34 -35.11 -3.24
N THR A 133 -46.86 -33.89 -2.99
CA THR A 133 -47.07 -32.75 -3.88
C THR A 133 -45.72 -32.15 -4.24
N THR A 134 -45.42 -32.06 -5.53
CA THR A 134 -44.27 -31.29 -6.00
C THR A 134 -44.75 -29.86 -6.21
N GLY A 135 -44.20 -28.91 -5.45
CA GLY A 135 -44.62 -27.51 -5.49
C GLY A 135 -43.93 -26.74 -6.61
N VAL A 136 -42.61 -26.63 -6.54
CA VAL A 136 -41.78 -25.89 -7.50
C VAL A 136 -40.62 -26.76 -7.92
N ALA A 137 -40.43 -26.97 -9.22
CA ALA A 137 -39.24 -27.64 -9.72
C ALA A 137 -38.01 -26.74 -9.51
N GLY A 138 -36.93 -27.33 -9.05
CA GLY A 138 -35.60 -26.74 -9.12
C GLY A 138 -35.20 -26.52 -10.57
N THR A 139 -34.61 -25.37 -10.82
CA THR A 139 -34.03 -25.02 -12.13
C THR A 139 -32.63 -24.47 -11.92
N SER A 140 -31.69 -24.90 -12.76
CA SER A 140 -30.31 -24.42 -12.70
C SER A 140 -30.23 -22.97 -13.19
N PRO A 141 -29.42 -22.12 -12.54
CA PRO A 141 -29.22 -20.76 -13.01
C PRO A 141 -28.50 -20.77 -14.37
N THR A 142 -29.00 -19.99 -15.33
CA THR A 142 -28.40 -19.89 -16.67
C THR A 142 -27.60 -18.61 -16.75
N LEU A 143 -26.29 -18.71 -17.00
CA LEU A 143 -25.45 -17.53 -17.21
C LEU A 143 -25.85 -16.79 -18.48
N ARG A 144 -25.81 -15.45 -18.43
CA ARG A 144 -25.92 -14.63 -19.65
C ARG A 144 -24.69 -14.88 -20.52
N GLU A 145 -24.92 -15.02 -21.82
CA GLU A 145 -23.86 -15.20 -22.80
C GLU A 145 -22.88 -14.00 -22.76
N ASN A 146 -21.57 -14.31 -22.79
CA ASN A 146 -20.48 -13.31 -22.78
C ASN A 146 -20.55 -12.28 -21.66
N PHE A 147 -21.12 -12.62 -20.48
CA PHE A 147 -21.24 -11.67 -19.38
C PHE A 147 -19.86 -11.18 -18.88
N ARG A 148 -19.67 -9.86 -18.81
CA ARG A 148 -18.47 -9.17 -18.33
C ARG A 148 -18.88 -7.90 -17.57
N LEU A 149 -18.05 -7.51 -16.62
CA LEU A 149 -18.02 -6.15 -16.09
C LEU A 149 -16.97 -5.36 -16.87
N ILE A 150 -17.37 -4.22 -17.41
CA ILE A 150 -16.48 -3.26 -18.05
C ILE A 150 -16.18 -2.19 -17.02
N VAL A 151 -14.91 -1.95 -16.73
CA VAL A 151 -14.47 -0.88 -15.82
C VAL A 151 -13.50 0.01 -16.57
N LYS A 152 -13.77 1.31 -16.62
CA LYS A 152 -12.89 2.33 -17.19
C LYS A 152 -12.32 3.17 -16.07
N THR A 153 -11.00 3.21 -15.96
CA THR A 153 -10.32 4.16 -15.08
C THR A 153 -10.18 5.48 -15.82
N ILE A 154 -10.63 6.57 -15.21
CA ILE A 154 -10.62 7.91 -15.81
C ILE A 154 -10.01 8.93 -14.87
N SER A 155 -9.44 10.00 -15.42
CA SER A 155 -9.02 11.20 -14.70
C SER A 155 -9.55 12.43 -15.43
N GLY A 156 -10.52 13.13 -14.84
CA GLY A 156 -11.28 14.17 -15.54
C GLY A 156 -11.99 13.61 -16.78
N SER A 157 -11.57 14.04 -17.97
CA SER A 157 -12.08 13.56 -19.27
C SER A 157 -11.23 12.46 -19.90
N GLU A 158 -10.04 12.18 -19.37
CA GLU A 158 -9.08 11.22 -19.92
C GLU A 158 -9.42 9.80 -19.49
N ILE A 159 -9.34 8.84 -20.42
CA ILE A 159 -9.45 7.41 -20.12
C ILE A 159 -8.03 6.86 -19.95
N LEU A 160 -7.71 6.40 -18.74
CA LEU A 160 -6.40 5.87 -18.40
C LEU A 160 -6.29 4.37 -18.70
N GLY A 161 -7.40 3.64 -18.54
CA GLY A 161 -7.43 2.19 -18.72
C GLY A 161 -8.83 1.64 -18.83
N VAL A 162 -8.95 0.43 -19.40
CA VAL A 162 -10.22 -0.30 -19.51
C VAL A 162 -10.02 -1.78 -19.21
N ASP A 163 -10.65 -2.25 -18.13
CA ASP A 163 -10.69 -3.66 -17.75
C ASP A 163 -11.99 -4.31 -18.20
N LYS A 164 -11.89 -5.58 -18.60
CA LYS A 164 -13.03 -6.46 -18.88
C LYS A 164 -12.93 -7.67 -17.98
N ILE A 165 -13.78 -7.73 -16.96
CA ILE A 165 -13.64 -8.68 -15.86
C ILE A 165 -14.81 -9.66 -15.88
N VAL A 166 -14.53 -10.94 -15.65
CA VAL A 166 -15.56 -11.95 -15.40
C VAL A 166 -15.77 -12.00 -13.89
N PRO A 167 -16.99 -11.75 -13.38
CA PRO A 167 -17.26 -12.00 -11.97
C PRO A 167 -17.09 -13.47 -11.60
N ASP A 168 -16.82 -13.74 -10.34
CA ASP A 168 -16.87 -15.08 -9.78
C ASP A 168 -18.32 -15.63 -9.71
N LEU A 169 -18.48 -16.84 -9.17
CA LEU A 169 -19.78 -17.51 -9.06
C LEU A 169 -20.76 -16.76 -8.14
N GLN A 170 -20.26 -15.91 -7.25
CA GLN A 170 -21.04 -15.06 -6.36
C GLN A 170 -21.38 -13.71 -7.00
N GLY A 171 -20.94 -13.46 -8.24
CA GLY A 171 -21.14 -12.21 -8.94
C GLY A 171 -20.20 -11.10 -8.51
N GLU A 172 -19.09 -11.44 -7.85
CA GLU A 172 -18.10 -10.48 -7.36
C GLU A 172 -16.89 -10.38 -8.29
N ALA A 173 -16.32 -9.17 -8.39
CA ALA A 173 -15.12 -8.92 -9.18
C ALA A 173 -14.21 -7.91 -8.47
N LEU A 174 -12.90 -8.13 -8.53
CA LEU A 174 -11.89 -7.21 -8.04
C LEU A 174 -11.23 -6.50 -9.21
N VAL A 175 -11.08 -5.17 -9.11
CA VAL A 175 -10.37 -4.35 -10.09
C VAL A 175 -9.34 -3.49 -9.37
N ASN A 176 -8.07 -3.69 -9.69
CA ASN A 176 -6.98 -2.83 -9.20
C ASN A 176 -6.66 -1.79 -10.26
N VAL A 177 -6.86 -0.50 -9.93
CA VAL A 177 -6.61 0.59 -10.88
C VAL A 177 -5.27 1.29 -10.68
N ALA A 178 -4.44 0.81 -9.75
CA ALA A 178 -3.16 1.43 -9.40
C ALA A 178 -2.21 1.56 -10.60
N ASP A 179 -2.11 0.53 -11.44
CA ASP A 179 -1.20 0.53 -12.59
C ASP A 179 -1.54 1.61 -13.63
N TYR A 180 -2.80 2.04 -13.70
CA TYR A 180 -3.23 3.11 -14.60
C TYR A 180 -2.92 4.52 -14.08
N VAL A 181 -2.64 4.66 -12.78
CA VAL A 181 -2.47 5.97 -12.15
C VAL A 181 -1.06 6.19 -11.58
N LYS A 182 -0.33 5.13 -11.22
CA LYS A 182 0.95 5.23 -10.51
C LYS A 182 1.99 6.04 -11.30
N ASP A 183 2.11 5.81 -12.60
CA ASP A 183 3.09 6.47 -13.47
C ASP A 183 2.68 7.92 -13.82
N LEU A 184 1.48 8.34 -13.43
CA LEU A 184 0.96 9.68 -13.64
C LEU A 184 1.12 10.58 -12.41
N ILE A 185 1.70 10.05 -11.33
CA ILE A 185 1.97 10.78 -10.10
C ILE A 185 3.43 11.19 -10.12
N ASP A 186 3.68 12.49 -10.01
CA ASP A 186 5.02 13.04 -10.04
C ASP A 186 5.22 13.99 -8.86
N VAL A 187 6.21 13.68 -8.03
CA VAL A 187 6.64 14.55 -6.93
C VAL A 187 7.83 15.36 -7.41
N ASP A 188 7.65 16.15 -8.47
CA ASP A 188 8.71 17.02 -8.96
C ASP A 188 9.22 17.92 -7.82
N PHE A 189 10.54 18.07 -7.74
CA PHE A 189 11.18 18.95 -6.78
C PHE A 189 12.18 19.86 -7.50
N GLN A 190 12.30 21.09 -7.01
CA GLN A 190 13.25 22.04 -7.56
C GLN A 190 14.54 22.00 -6.75
N PHE A 191 15.68 21.90 -7.45
CA PHE A 191 17.02 22.02 -6.88
C PHE A 191 17.98 22.76 -7.83
N PRO A 192 18.86 23.66 -7.31
CA PRO A 192 18.74 24.26 -5.98
C PRO A 192 17.40 24.99 -5.87
N GLN A 193 16.93 25.28 -4.66
CA GLN A 193 15.63 25.95 -4.50
C GLN A 193 15.72 27.36 -5.11
N THR A 194 15.13 27.54 -6.29
CA THR A 194 15.13 28.83 -7.00
C THR A 194 13.98 29.73 -6.54
N THR A 195 12.93 29.13 -5.98
CA THR A 195 11.79 29.83 -5.40
C THR A 195 12.04 30.03 -3.90
N GLY A 196 12.15 31.28 -3.45
CA GLY A 196 12.22 31.62 -2.01
C GLY A 196 10.93 31.34 -1.23
N ALA A 197 10.03 30.50 -1.76
CA ALA A 197 8.80 30.11 -1.11
C ALA A 197 9.08 28.90 -0.22
N ALA A 198 9.00 29.09 1.10
CA ALA A 198 9.14 28.01 2.07
C ALA A 198 8.02 26.96 1.99
N ILE A 199 6.94 27.21 1.23
CA ILE A 199 5.77 26.34 1.13
C ILE A 199 5.34 26.24 -0.34
N ILE A 200 5.23 25.01 -0.83
CA ILE A 200 4.90 24.70 -2.22
C ILE A 200 3.76 23.67 -2.24
N VAL A 201 2.69 23.95 -2.99
CA VAL A 201 1.62 22.96 -3.22
C VAL A 201 2.02 22.09 -4.41
N ARG A 202 2.28 20.81 -4.17
CA ARG A 202 2.66 19.83 -5.19
C ARG A 202 1.42 19.18 -5.79
N ALA A 203 0.78 19.88 -6.72
CA ALA A 203 -0.44 19.39 -7.37
C ALA A 203 -0.24 18.07 -8.12
N ALA A 204 0.95 17.83 -8.67
CA ALA A 204 1.31 16.59 -9.39
C ALA A 204 1.64 15.42 -8.46
N ALA A 205 1.89 15.67 -7.16
CA ALA A 205 2.18 14.62 -6.17
C ALA A 205 0.93 13.79 -5.80
N LYS A 206 -0.21 14.09 -6.44
CA LYS A 206 -1.43 13.30 -6.40
C LYS A 206 -2.04 13.18 -7.79
N LYS A 207 -2.77 12.10 -8.03
CA LYS A 207 -3.61 11.95 -9.22
C LYS A 207 -5.07 11.70 -8.81
N ALA A 208 -5.97 12.56 -9.26
CA ALA A 208 -7.41 12.33 -9.11
C ALA A 208 -7.89 11.29 -10.13
N TYR A 209 -8.73 10.34 -9.71
CA TYR A 209 -9.27 9.32 -10.59
C TYR A 209 -10.70 8.90 -10.19
N GLN A 210 -11.42 8.33 -11.15
CA GLN A 210 -12.74 7.71 -10.97
C GLN A 210 -12.79 6.40 -11.76
N ILE A 211 -13.72 5.53 -11.40
CA ILE A 211 -14.09 4.40 -12.25
C ILE A 211 -15.45 4.63 -12.89
N ARG A 212 -15.56 4.33 -14.19
CA ARG A 212 -16.85 4.18 -14.87
C ARG A 212 -17.09 2.71 -15.15
N TYR A 213 -18.21 2.16 -14.70
CA TYR A 213 -18.46 0.73 -14.77
C TYR A 213 -19.83 0.40 -15.37
N ALA A 214 -19.90 -0.70 -16.10
CA ALA A 214 -21.12 -1.21 -16.72
C ALA A 214 -21.05 -2.73 -16.88
N GLU A 215 -22.22 -3.35 -17.01
CA GLU A 215 -22.32 -4.73 -17.44
C GLU A 215 -22.22 -4.80 -18.97
N ALA A 216 -21.72 -5.90 -19.50
CA ALA A 216 -21.75 -6.19 -20.92
C ALA A 216 -22.07 -7.67 -21.13
N TYR A 217 -23.01 -7.97 -22.01
CA TYR A 217 -23.45 -9.34 -22.31
C TYR A 217 -24.16 -9.42 -23.66
N GLY A 218 -24.47 -10.63 -24.10
CA GLY A 218 -25.17 -10.93 -25.35
C GLY A 218 -24.29 -11.64 -26.39
N SER A 219 -24.92 -12.20 -27.41
CA SER A 219 -24.24 -12.85 -28.55
C SER A 219 -23.33 -11.87 -29.28
N THR A 220 -23.82 -10.64 -29.51
CA THR A 220 -23.00 -9.46 -29.75
C THR A 220 -22.85 -8.71 -28.43
N LEU A 221 -21.61 -8.54 -27.95
CA LEU A 221 -21.34 -7.90 -26.68
C LEU A 221 -21.91 -6.47 -26.64
N ALA A 222 -22.99 -6.28 -25.88
CA ALA A 222 -23.65 -4.98 -25.72
C ALA A 222 -23.36 -4.42 -24.31
N VAL A 223 -22.62 -3.30 -24.26
CA VAL A 223 -22.32 -2.59 -23.02
C VAL A 223 -23.56 -1.82 -22.57
N GLN A 224 -23.96 -2.04 -21.32
CA GLN A 224 -25.07 -1.34 -20.69
C GLN A 224 -24.67 0.09 -20.27
N ALA A 225 -25.60 0.85 -19.70
CA ALA A 225 -25.34 2.22 -19.27
C ALA A 225 -24.19 2.27 -18.23
N LEU A 226 -23.22 3.14 -18.48
CA LEU A 226 -22.10 3.38 -17.58
C LEU A 226 -22.57 4.14 -16.33
N GLN A 227 -22.20 3.62 -15.17
CA GLN A 227 -22.26 4.32 -13.90
C GLN A 227 -20.88 4.92 -13.60
N THR A 228 -20.80 5.97 -12.78
CA THR A 228 -19.53 6.62 -12.40
C THR A 228 -19.42 6.63 -10.89
N SER A 229 -18.25 6.27 -10.36
CA SER A 229 -17.96 6.40 -8.92
C SER A 229 -17.79 7.86 -8.52
N GLU A 230 -17.71 8.11 -7.22
CA GLU A 230 -17.11 9.36 -6.74
C GLU A 230 -15.62 9.45 -7.12
N GLU A 231 -15.04 10.64 -6.96
CA GLU A 231 -13.61 10.90 -7.20
C GLU A 231 -12.73 10.40 -6.04
N TYR A 232 -11.62 9.76 -6.37
CA TYR A 232 -10.59 9.28 -5.46
C TYR A 232 -9.24 9.91 -5.82
N PHE A 233 -8.28 9.84 -4.90
CA PHE A 233 -6.94 10.38 -5.11
C PHE A 233 -5.90 9.28 -4.90
N ALA A 234 -4.89 9.25 -5.75
CA ALA A 234 -3.73 8.39 -5.61
C ALA A 234 -2.52 9.24 -5.23
N LEU A 235 -1.73 8.75 -4.27
CA LEU A 235 -0.40 9.25 -3.93
C LEU A 235 0.65 8.23 -4.40
N ALA A 236 1.87 8.72 -4.61
CA ALA A 236 3.01 7.85 -4.77
C ALA A 236 3.30 7.09 -3.45
N GLY A 237 4.11 6.05 -3.52
CA GLY A 237 4.58 5.31 -2.36
C GLY A 237 3.82 4.02 -2.06
N GLU A 238 4.32 3.32 -1.05
CA GLU A 238 3.93 1.99 -0.63
C GLU A 238 4.22 1.78 0.87
N LEU A 239 3.33 1.09 1.57
CA LEU A 239 3.58 0.56 2.90
C LEU A 239 4.05 -0.89 2.83
N GLY A 240 5.01 -1.23 3.69
CA GLY A 240 5.36 -2.63 3.92
C GLY A 240 4.15 -3.48 4.32
N GLU A 241 4.15 -4.74 3.89
CA GLU A 241 2.99 -5.63 3.98
C GLU A 241 2.48 -5.80 5.42
N ASP A 242 3.39 -5.87 6.40
CA ASP A 242 3.03 -6.01 7.82
C ASP A 242 2.18 -4.84 8.33
N LYS A 243 2.54 -3.60 7.97
CA LYS A 243 1.75 -2.41 8.31
C LYS A 243 0.40 -2.42 7.61
N LEU A 244 0.36 -2.83 6.34
CA LEU A 244 -0.89 -2.91 5.58
C LEU A 244 -1.85 -3.96 6.16
N ARG A 245 -1.34 -5.15 6.53
CA ARG A 245 -2.11 -6.20 7.21
C ARG A 245 -2.66 -5.72 8.55
N ALA A 246 -1.85 -5.01 9.34
CA ALA A 246 -2.31 -4.43 10.60
C ALA A 246 -3.46 -3.43 10.39
N TYR A 247 -3.37 -2.55 9.38
CA TYR A 247 -4.46 -1.62 9.08
C TYR A 247 -5.74 -2.36 8.67
N TYR A 248 -5.64 -3.36 7.80
CA TYR A 248 -6.79 -4.15 7.38
C TYR A 248 -7.45 -4.93 8.52
N GLN A 249 -6.67 -5.45 9.47
CA GLN A 249 -7.21 -6.12 10.66
C GLN A 249 -8.12 -5.20 11.49
N PHE A 250 -7.80 -3.91 11.55
CA PHE A 250 -8.60 -2.91 12.28
C PHE A 250 -9.61 -2.17 11.39
N GLY A 251 -9.79 -2.58 10.13
CA GLY A 251 -10.71 -1.93 9.19
C GLY A 251 -10.27 -0.51 8.80
N GLU A 252 -8.98 -0.21 8.91
CA GLU A 252 -8.39 1.09 8.62
C GLU A 252 -7.63 1.06 7.29
N SER A 253 -7.28 2.26 6.83
CA SER A 253 -6.44 2.52 5.68
C SER A 253 -5.35 3.51 6.06
N PHE A 254 -4.33 3.64 5.20
CA PHE A 254 -3.35 4.72 5.30
C PHE A 254 -4.02 6.08 5.54
N TRP A 255 -5.05 6.40 4.76
CA TRP A 255 -5.75 7.68 4.84
C TRP A 255 -6.59 7.86 6.10
N SER A 256 -7.26 6.82 6.59
CA SER A 256 -8.00 6.94 7.84
C SER A 256 -7.04 7.13 9.02
N ARG A 257 -5.90 6.43 9.02
CA ARG A 257 -4.83 6.60 10.01
C ARG A 257 -4.23 8.00 9.98
N MET A 258 -4.06 8.58 8.79
CA MET A 258 -3.55 9.93 8.59
C MET A 258 -4.32 10.99 9.39
N SER A 259 -5.65 10.86 9.50
CA SER A 259 -6.47 11.79 10.28
C SER A 259 -6.28 11.70 11.80
N THR A 260 -5.74 10.57 12.28
CA THR A 260 -5.50 10.33 13.71
C THR A 260 -4.04 10.57 14.08
N SER A 261 -3.10 10.12 13.25
CA SER A 261 -1.67 10.28 13.51
C SER A 261 -1.18 11.68 13.14
N MET A 262 -1.80 12.32 12.13
CA MET A 262 -1.43 13.65 11.65
C MET A 262 0.02 13.74 11.18
N ASN A 263 0.62 12.63 10.76
CA ASN A 263 2.04 12.55 10.47
C ASN A 263 2.42 13.38 9.23
N PHE A 264 3.67 13.79 9.10
CA PHE A 264 4.21 14.12 7.77
C PHE A 264 4.35 12.83 6.95
N LEU A 265 4.50 12.95 5.62
CA LEU A 265 4.87 11.84 4.74
C LEU A 265 6.35 11.46 4.98
N SER A 266 6.68 11.07 6.21
CA SER A 266 8.01 10.76 6.66
C SER A 266 8.01 9.73 7.79
N TRP A 267 8.89 8.73 7.65
CA TRP A 267 9.19 7.77 8.72
C TRP A 267 10.37 8.16 9.59
N HIS A 268 11.03 9.30 9.31
CA HIS A 268 12.08 9.79 10.17
C HIS A 268 11.53 9.97 11.59
N PRO A 269 12.31 9.73 12.66
CA PRO A 269 11.89 10.05 14.02
C PRO A 269 11.49 11.52 14.18
N LEU A 270 10.70 11.84 15.22
CA LEU A 270 10.22 13.22 15.45
C LEU A 270 11.35 14.24 15.63
N ARG A 271 12.53 13.78 16.04
CA ARG A 271 13.71 14.60 16.32
C ARG A 271 14.81 14.36 15.30
N LYS A 272 15.24 15.42 14.59
CA LYS A 272 16.30 15.37 13.57
C LYS A 272 17.43 16.34 13.91
N LEU A 273 18.66 15.92 13.65
CA LEU A 273 19.86 16.77 13.74
C LEU A 273 20.20 17.32 12.36
N ILE A 274 20.27 18.63 12.22
CA ILE A 274 20.43 19.32 10.93
C ILE A 274 21.57 20.34 11.01
N THR A 275 22.12 20.77 9.88
CA THR A 275 22.98 21.97 9.86
C THR A 275 22.18 23.20 9.48
N LEU A 276 22.79 24.39 9.63
CA LEU A 276 22.21 25.63 9.13
C LEU A 276 21.96 25.58 7.61
N THR A 277 22.80 24.86 6.86
CA THR A 277 22.78 24.80 5.39
C THR A 277 22.05 23.58 4.83
N SER A 278 21.61 22.64 5.67
CA SER A 278 20.89 21.44 5.23
C SER A 278 19.53 21.82 4.61
N PRO A 279 19.22 21.41 3.36
CA PRO A 279 18.00 21.77 2.66
C PRO A 279 16.84 20.86 3.06
N GLU A 280 16.51 20.85 4.35
CA GLU A 280 15.51 19.97 4.95
C GLU A 280 14.11 20.21 4.38
N LYS A 281 13.38 19.11 4.17
CA LYS A 281 12.04 19.10 3.58
C LYS A 281 11.09 18.26 4.42
N LEU A 282 9.84 18.70 4.51
CA LEU A 282 8.72 17.91 5.00
C LEU A 282 7.59 17.94 4.00
N TYR A 283 6.92 16.80 3.83
CA TYR A 283 5.75 16.70 2.98
C TYR A 283 4.50 16.40 3.80
N PHE A 284 3.39 17.07 3.51
CA PHE A 284 2.15 16.90 4.27
C PHE A 284 0.95 16.74 3.36
N PRO A 285 0.19 15.63 3.47
CA PRO A 285 -1.05 15.46 2.73
C PRO A 285 -2.21 16.03 3.56
N VAL A 286 -2.95 16.97 2.98
CA VAL A 286 -4.00 17.71 3.67
C VAL A 286 -5.22 16.82 3.90
N TRP A 287 -5.30 16.22 5.08
CA TRP A 287 -6.36 15.26 5.44
C TRP A 287 -7.67 15.90 5.91
N TYR A 288 -7.62 17.17 6.33
CA TYR A 288 -8.77 17.93 6.83
C TYR A 288 -9.37 18.83 5.74
N THR A 289 -10.59 19.34 5.98
CA THR A 289 -11.20 20.38 5.14
C THR A 289 -10.84 21.75 5.72
N PRO A 290 -9.96 22.53 5.08
CA PRO A 290 -9.63 23.88 5.56
C PRO A 290 -10.84 24.80 5.44
N THR A 291 -11.16 25.55 6.51
CA THR A 291 -12.21 26.60 6.48
C THR A 291 -11.62 28.02 6.38
N GLY A 292 -10.30 28.12 6.26
CA GLY A 292 -9.55 29.37 6.17
C GLY A 292 -8.08 29.08 5.84
N HIS A 293 -7.17 29.91 6.36
CA HIS A 293 -5.74 29.70 6.20
C HIS A 293 -5.23 28.57 7.08
N THR A 294 -4.16 27.92 6.60
CA THR A 294 -3.31 27.04 7.39
C THR A 294 -2.02 27.79 7.69
N TYR A 295 -1.44 27.49 8.84
CA TYR A 295 -0.26 28.18 9.32
C TYR A 295 0.84 27.21 9.71
N ILE A 296 2.09 27.62 9.45
CA ILE A 296 3.25 27.05 10.14
C ILE A 296 3.34 27.75 11.49
N SER A 297 3.52 26.98 12.55
CA SER A 297 3.79 27.48 13.89
C SER A 297 5.12 26.91 14.38
N LEU A 298 5.82 27.71 15.17
CA LEU A 298 7.16 27.41 15.62
C LEU A 298 7.29 27.54 17.12
N LYS A 299 8.14 26.71 17.71
CA LYS A 299 8.68 26.93 19.04
C LYS A 299 10.19 26.90 18.97
N CYS A 300 10.80 28.05 19.18
CA CYS A 300 12.24 28.25 19.11
C CYS A 300 12.88 28.04 20.48
N TYR A 301 13.98 27.32 20.53
CA TYR A 301 14.79 27.06 21.72
C TYR A 301 16.16 27.73 21.54
N PHE A 302 16.56 28.56 22.50
CA PHE A 302 17.80 29.33 22.41
C PHE A 302 18.92 28.71 23.26
N THR A 303 20.17 29.09 22.96
CA THR A 303 21.36 28.63 23.71
C THR A 303 21.43 29.19 25.13
N ASP A 304 20.74 30.29 25.43
CA ASP A 304 20.62 30.89 26.77
C ASP A 304 19.58 30.17 27.66
N GLY A 305 18.96 29.10 27.17
CA GLY A 305 17.94 28.33 27.87
C GLY A 305 16.53 28.91 27.76
N THR A 306 16.34 30.06 27.10
CA THR A 306 15.02 30.64 26.88
C THR A 306 14.30 30.01 25.68
N GLU A 307 12.99 30.23 25.60
CA GLU A 307 12.12 29.72 24.53
C GLU A 307 11.21 30.84 24.00
N ALA A 308 10.82 30.76 22.72
CA ALA A 308 9.80 31.63 22.13
C ALA A 308 8.85 30.81 21.27
N THR A 309 7.55 31.03 21.41
CA THR A 309 6.51 30.39 20.57
C THR A 309 5.92 31.42 19.63
N VAL A 310 5.86 31.06 18.34
CA VAL A 310 5.30 31.88 17.27
C VAL A 310 4.14 31.11 16.66
N THR A 311 2.92 31.51 17.04
CA THR A 311 1.73 31.05 16.36
C THR A 311 1.59 31.86 15.07
N ASN A 312 1.38 31.19 13.94
CA ASN A 312 1.26 31.80 12.61
C ASN A 312 2.54 32.43 12.06
N TYR A 313 3.65 31.70 12.12
CA TYR A 313 4.93 32.10 11.52
C TYR A 313 4.82 32.34 10.01
N LEU A 314 4.22 31.39 9.28
CA LEU A 314 3.87 31.53 7.86
C LEU A 314 2.40 31.18 7.66
N THR A 315 1.76 31.82 6.68
CA THR A 315 0.35 31.63 6.34
C THR A 315 0.20 31.24 4.88
N PHE A 316 -0.69 30.29 4.59
CA PHE A 316 -0.92 29.77 3.25
C PHE A 316 -2.32 29.17 3.13
N THR A 317 -2.76 28.99 1.89
CA THR A 317 -4.07 28.41 1.55
C THR A 317 -3.87 27.06 0.88
N VAL A 318 -4.67 26.09 1.27
CA VAL A 318 -4.62 24.71 0.75
C VAL A 318 -6.04 24.19 0.56
N ALA A 319 -6.21 23.16 -0.25
CA ALA A 319 -7.43 22.38 -0.33
C ALA A 319 -7.24 21.00 0.31
N LYS A 320 -8.36 20.38 0.72
CA LYS A 320 -8.34 18.97 1.13
C LYS A 320 -7.75 18.13 0.01
N TYR A 321 -6.96 17.13 0.37
CA TYR A 321 -6.21 16.25 -0.52
C TYR A 321 -5.01 16.90 -1.20
N ASP A 322 -4.65 18.16 -0.96
CA ASP A 322 -3.38 18.67 -1.48
C ASP A 322 -2.18 18.02 -0.80
N VAL A 323 -1.05 17.98 -1.50
CA VAL A 323 0.24 17.59 -0.91
C VAL A 323 1.12 18.83 -0.85
N LEU A 324 1.59 19.15 0.34
CA LEU A 324 2.44 20.31 0.60
C LEU A 324 3.89 19.84 0.69
N GLU A 325 4.80 20.59 0.08
CA GLU A 325 6.23 20.56 0.40
C GLU A 325 6.56 21.79 1.24
N ILE A 326 7.16 21.56 2.39
CA ILE A 326 7.59 22.59 3.34
C ILE A 326 9.11 22.54 3.40
N GLN A 327 9.74 23.63 2.99
CA GLN A 327 11.17 23.84 3.18
C GLN A 327 11.41 24.19 4.65
N CYS A 328 11.89 23.23 5.41
CA CYS A 328 11.99 23.36 6.86
C CYS A 328 13.42 23.54 7.37
N GLY A 329 14.42 23.64 6.49
CA GLY A 329 15.81 23.97 6.85
C GLY A 329 15.95 25.41 7.36
N TYR A 330 17.00 25.70 8.15
CA TYR A 330 17.15 26.99 8.84
C TYR A 330 17.06 28.21 7.91
N TYR A 331 17.85 28.24 6.83
CA TYR A 331 17.78 29.32 5.85
C TYR A 331 16.54 29.23 4.95
N ALA A 332 16.14 28.02 4.55
CA ALA A 332 15.04 27.81 3.62
C ALA A 332 13.67 28.16 4.21
N LEU A 333 13.52 28.03 5.53
CA LEU A 333 12.36 28.48 6.29
C LEU A 333 12.45 29.97 6.68
N SER A 334 13.49 30.69 6.27
CA SER A 334 13.75 32.10 6.62
C SER A 334 13.90 32.35 8.13
N LEU A 335 14.39 31.35 8.88
CA LEU A 335 14.64 31.52 10.32
C LEU A 335 15.75 32.53 10.59
N ALA A 336 16.76 32.62 9.71
CA ALA A 336 17.82 33.61 9.85
C ALA A 336 17.29 35.05 9.90
N ASP A 337 16.39 35.40 8.98
CA ASP A 337 15.76 36.73 8.93
C ASP A 337 14.85 36.97 10.13
N TYR A 338 14.11 35.94 10.55
CA TYR A 338 13.26 36.01 11.73
C TYR A 338 14.08 36.21 13.02
N MET A 339 15.19 35.49 13.19
CA MET A 339 16.11 35.66 14.31
C MET A 339 16.72 37.06 14.32
N ALA A 340 17.20 37.54 13.18
CA ALA A 340 17.79 38.89 13.07
C ALA A 340 16.80 40.00 13.42
N SER A 341 15.51 39.83 13.09
CA SER A 341 14.47 40.84 13.31
C SER A 341 13.82 40.80 14.70
N HIS A 342 13.62 39.60 15.27
CA HIS A 342 12.83 39.43 16.50
C HIS A 342 13.65 38.98 17.70
N GLN A 343 14.81 38.36 17.49
CA GLN A 343 15.67 37.81 18.54
C GLN A 343 17.17 38.10 18.27
N PRO A 344 17.56 39.36 17.96
CA PRO A 344 18.87 39.68 17.38
C PRO A 344 20.07 39.34 18.28
N THR A 345 19.85 39.18 19.58
CA THR A 345 20.91 38.89 20.56
C THR A 345 20.96 37.41 20.96
N LYS A 346 20.06 36.57 20.42
CA LYS A 346 19.97 35.16 20.79
C LYS A 346 20.43 34.27 19.65
N THR A 347 21.04 33.14 20.02
CA THR A 347 21.41 32.09 19.07
C THR A 347 20.40 30.95 19.15
N LEU A 348 19.81 30.58 18.02
CA LEU A 348 18.88 29.47 17.92
C LEU A 348 19.64 28.14 18.08
N ARG A 349 19.17 27.29 18.99
CA ARG A 349 19.72 25.95 19.26
C ARG A 349 18.89 24.86 18.60
N ALA A 350 17.57 24.99 18.64
CA ALA A 350 16.63 24.04 18.08
C ALA A 350 15.28 24.71 17.82
N TYR A 351 14.41 24.08 17.05
CA TYR A 351 13.03 24.52 16.89
C TYR A 351 12.08 23.34 16.65
N ASP A 352 10.86 23.49 17.17
CA ASP A 352 9.72 22.67 16.79
C ASP A 352 8.95 23.33 15.66
N LEU A 353 8.46 22.52 14.72
CA LEU A 353 7.58 22.92 13.64
C LEU A 353 6.31 22.07 13.66
N TRP A 354 5.15 22.72 13.56
CA TRP A 354 3.86 22.05 13.34
C TRP A 354 2.92 22.93 12.53
N LEU A 355 1.90 22.30 11.95
CA LEU A 355 0.84 22.97 11.21
C LEU A 355 -0.37 23.21 12.10
N THR A 356 -0.99 24.38 11.96
CA THR A 356 -2.27 24.69 12.58
C THR A 356 -3.27 25.14 11.52
N ALA A 357 -4.53 24.70 11.68
CA ALA A 357 -5.65 25.19 10.90
C ALA A 357 -6.87 25.30 11.83
N ASN A 358 -7.71 26.30 11.60
CA ASN A 358 -8.91 26.53 12.43
C ASN A 358 -8.59 26.60 13.94
N SER A 359 -7.44 27.19 14.28
CA SER A 359 -6.92 27.32 15.65
C SER A 359 -6.58 26.01 16.36
N ALA A 360 -6.48 24.89 15.64
CA ALA A 360 -6.08 23.59 16.16
C ALA A 360 -4.86 23.04 15.42
N PRO A 361 -3.98 22.25 16.08
CA PRO A 361 -2.95 21.48 15.41
C PRO A 361 -3.58 20.49 14.42
N VAL A 362 -2.99 20.39 13.23
CA VAL A 362 -3.41 19.46 12.17
C VAL A 362 -2.29 18.55 11.68
N SER A 363 -1.06 18.78 12.17
CA SER A 363 0.08 17.89 11.97
C SER A 363 0.67 17.48 13.33
N GLU A 364 1.49 16.44 13.30
CA GLU A 364 2.47 16.17 14.35
C GLU A 364 3.50 17.32 14.47
N THR A 365 4.27 17.32 15.55
CA THR A 365 5.36 18.27 15.78
C THR A 365 6.71 17.65 15.41
N ARG A 366 7.48 18.32 14.57
CA ARG A 366 8.85 17.92 14.19
C ARG A 366 9.87 18.81 14.87
N HIS A 367 10.82 18.20 15.56
CA HIS A 367 11.89 18.85 16.31
C HIS A 367 13.20 18.81 15.52
N PHE A 368 13.81 19.97 15.31
CA PHE A 368 15.08 20.12 14.61
C PHE A 368 16.15 20.65 15.57
N ASP A 369 17.16 19.84 15.88
CA ASP A 369 18.37 20.28 16.57
C ASP A 369 19.35 20.86 15.55
N ILE A 370 19.91 22.04 15.82
CA ILE A 370 20.93 22.64 14.98
C ILE A 370 22.31 22.16 15.44
N ASP A 371 23.01 21.45 14.57
CA ASP A 371 24.41 21.07 14.71
C ASP A 371 25.30 22.23 14.26
N THR A 372 25.96 22.87 15.22
CA THR A 372 26.95 23.92 14.96
C THR A 372 28.39 23.39 14.93
N ALA A 373 28.59 22.09 15.18
CA ALA A 373 29.92 21.49 15.16
C ALA A 373 30.44 21.41 13.71
N SER A 374 31.71 21.75 13.52
CA SER A 374 32.37 21.55 12.22
C SER A 374 32.57 20.06 11.96
N ARG A 375 31.93 19.53 10.91
CA ARG A 375 32.02 18.14 10.47
C ARG A 375 32.71 18.09 9.10
N PRO A 376 34.03 17.90 9.02
CA PRO A 376 34.77 17.99 7.76
C PRO A 376 34.44 16.88 6.75
N TRP A 377 33.76 15.81 7.17
CA TRP A 377 33.42 14.66 6.33
C TRP A 377 31.93 14.59 5.99
N GLU A 378 31.21 15.69 6.14
CA GLU A 378 29.78 15.73 5.89
C GLU A 378 29.43 15.47 4.41
N ARG A 379 28.42 14.62 4.19
CA ARG A 379 27.74 14.47 2.89
C ARG A 379 26.25 14.48 3.11
N THR A 380 25.55 15.19 2.23
CA THR A 380 24.10 15.32 2.26
C THR A 380 23.54 14.63 1.03
N PHE A 381 22.54 13.78 1.24
CA PHE A 381 21.83 13.04 0.22
C PHE A 381 20.37 13.46 0.23
N LEU A 382 19.80 13.62 -0.95
CA LEU A 382 18.36 13.74 -1.18
C LEU A 382 17.89 12.39 -1.74
N PHE A 383 16.87 11.80 -1.16
CA PHE A 383 16.38 10.49 -1.60
C PHE A 383 14.86 10.42 -1.56
N LYS A 384 14.27 9.52 -2.35
CA LYS A 384 12.82 9.30 -2.36
C LYS A 384 12.45 8.21 -1.35
N ASN A 385 11.63 8.57 -0.36
CA ASN A 385 11.21 7.66 0.71
C ASN A 385 10.11 6.69 0.24
N SER A 386 9.75 5.72 1.07
CA SER A 386 8.71 4.71 0.77
C SER A 386 7.32 5.33 0.56
N LEU A 387 7.07 6.55 1.06
CA LEU A 387 5.84 7.30 0.82
C LEU A 387 5.87 8.14 -0.46
N GLY A 388 6.89 7.94 -1.30
CA GLY A 388 7.01 8.52 -2.63
C GLY A 388 7.41 10.00 -2.66
N VAL A 389 7.86 10.58 -1.54
CA VAL A 389 8.30 11.97 -1.44
C VAL A 389 9.79 12.06 -1.09
N TYR A 390 10.38 13.23 -1.25
CA TYR A 390 11.82 13.39 -1.02
C TYR A 390 12.18 13.74 0.42
N GLU A 391 13.27 13.17 0.91
CA GLU A 391 13.84 13.43 2.22
C GLU A 391 15.35 13.64 2.16
N ILE A 392 15.90 14.26 3.21
CA ILE A 392 17.33 14.49 3.35
C ILE A 392 17.95 13.48 4.30
N PHE A 393 19.02 12.82 3.87
CA PHE A 393 19.91 12.06 4.72
C PHE A 393 21.26 12.77 4.84
N ARG A 394 21.73 13.00 6.07
CA ARG A 394 23.03 13.59 6.35
C ARG A 394 23.94 12.54 6.96
N SER A 395 25.09 12.31 6.33
CA SER A 395 26.17 11.50 6.88
C SER A 395 27.31 12.39 7.37
N THR A 396 27.98 11.98 8.44
CA THR A 396 29.10 12.73 9.06
C THR A 396 30.39 11.91 9.19
N GLY A 397 30.36 10.64 8.76
CA GLY A 397 31.50 9.75 8.81
C GLY A 397 32.43 9.88 7.60
N LYS A 398 33.61 9.28 7.72
CA LYS A 398 34.63 9.29 6.67
C LYS A 398 34.17 8.47 5.46
N ALA A 399 34.65 8.87 4.28
CA ALA A 399 34.46 8.11 3.06
C ALA A 399 35.80 7.74 2.42
N THR A 400 35.81 6.61 1.71
CA THR A 400 36.92 6.17 0.87
C THR A 400 36.47 6.24 -0.58
N ARG A 401 37.14 7.07 -1.39
CA ARG A 401 36.95 7.10 -2.85
C ARG A 401 37.75 5.97 -3.49
N LYS A 402 37.09 5.17 -4.31
CA LYS A 402 37.68 4.09 -5.12
C LYS A 402 37.37 4.37 -6.59
N ILE A 403 38.31 4.01 -7.46
CA ILE A 403 38.10 4.03 -8.90
C ILE A 403 38.20 2.57 -9.35
N ALA A 404 37.10 2.00 -9.82
CA ALA A 404 37.11 0.71 -10.48
C ALA A 404 37.44 0.95 -11.95
N VAL A 405 38.44 0.22 -12.47
CA VAL A 405 38.88 0.31 -13.86
C VAL A 405 38.72 -1.05 -14.51
N THR A 406 37.81 -1.15 -15.47
CA THR A 406 37.65 -2.33 -16.31
C THR A 406 38.34 -2.08 -17.63
N ARG A 407 39.09 -3.07 -18.13
CA ARG A 407 39.87 -2.95 -19.38
C ARG A 407 39.59 -4.14 -20.28
N ASP A 408 39.39 -3.86 -21.56
CA ASP A 408 39.36 -4.89 -22.59
C ASP A 408 40.76 -5.03 -23.19
N ILE A 409 41.23 -6.28 -23.27
CA ILE A 409 42.54 -6.63 -23.80
C ILE A 409 42.32 -7.44 -25.07
N ALA A 410 42.92 -6.98 -26.17
CA ALA A 410 43.01 -7.75 -27.41
C ALA A 410 44.38 -8.37 -27.55
N THR A 411 44.40 -9.62 -28.01
CA THR A 411 45.63 -10.35 -28.33
C THR A 411 45.78 -10.45 -29.84
N ILE A 412 46.98 -10.22 -30.34
CA ILE A 412 47.37 -10.47 -31.73
C ILE A 412 48.46 -11.54 -31.77
N ASP A 413 48.41 -12.38 -32.80
CA ASP A 413 49.47 -13.36 -33.04
C ASP A 413 50.77 -12.64 -33.40
N GLU A 414 51.83 -12.92 -32.66
CA GLU A 414 53.13 -12.31 -32.90
C GLU A 414 53.76 -12.83 -34.20
N PRO A 415 54.40 -11.95 -35.00
CA PRO A 415 55.11 -12.38 -36.19
C PRO A 415 56.31 -13.26 -35.85
N ILE A 416 56.77 -14.07 -36.81
CA ILE A 416 57.84 -15.07 -36.60
C ILE A 416 59.17 -14.47 -36.13
N ASP A 417 59.41 -13.19 -36.45
CA ASP A 417 60.61 -12.42 -36.11
C ASP A 417 60.32 -11.38 -35.00
N PHE A 418 59.59 -11.76 -33.94
CA PHE A 418 59.22 -10.80 -32.90
C PHE A 418 60.43 -10.26 -32.11
N THR A 419 60.38 -8.99 -31.75
CA THR A 419 61.38 -8.29 -30.93
C THR A 419 60.73 -7.81 -29.63
N PRO A 420 61.50 -7.43 -28.59
CA PRO A 420 60.95 -6.90 -27.33
C PRO A 420 60.10 -5.62 -27.46
N GLU A 421 60.09 -4.99 -28.63
CA GLU A 421 59.26 -3.82 -28.92
C GLU A 421 57.84 -4.18 -29.38
N HIS A 422 57.63 -5.42 -29.83
CA HIS A 422 56.30 -5.92 -30.17
C HIS A 422 55.49 -6.23 -28.91
N ARG A 423 54.19 -5.99 -28.98
CA ARG A 423 53.25 -6.36 -27.92
C ARG A 423 52.23 -7.33 -28.49
N ALA A 424 52.23 -8.57 -27.99
CA ALA A 424 51.17 -9.55 -28.24
C ALA A 424 49.80 -9.06 -27.75
N GLU A 425 49.78 -8.26 -26.68
CA GLU A 425 48.56 -7.78 -26.04
C GLU A 425 48.53 -6.26 -26.01
N PHE A 426 47.39 -5.69 -26.38
CA PHE A 426 47.15 -4.26 -26.20
C PHE A 426 45.73 -4.01 -25.70
N GLN A 427 45.61 -2.95 -24.90
CA GLN A 427 44.33 -2.51 -24.36
C GLN A 427 43.53 -1.82 -25.47
N THR A 428 42.31 -2.29 -25.72
CA THR A 428 41.43 -1.73 -26.75
C THR A 428 40.43 -0.73 -26.18
N ASP A 429 39.90 -1.01 -24.99
CA ASP A 429 38.90 -0.16 -24.34
C ASP A 429 39.06 -0.17 -22.82
N HIS A 430 38.43 0.78 -22.15
CA HIS A 430 38.27 0.79 -20.71
C HIS A 430 37.06 1.59 -20.25
N SER A 431 36.45 1.12 -19.17
CA SER A 431 35.46 1.89 -18.42
C SER A 431 35.99 2.20 -17.02
N LEU A 432 35.61 3.38 -16.53
CA LEU A 432 35.96 3.85 -15.21
C LEU A 432 34.67 4.08 -14.42
N GLU A 433 34.63 3.57 -13.19
CA GLU A 433 33.52 3.79 -12.26
C GLU A 433 34.03 4.37 -10.95
N GLN A 434 33.34 5.41 -10.46
CA GLN A 434 33.70 6.14 -9.26
C GLN A 434 32.82 5.67 -8.10
N LEU A 435 33.42 4.91 -7.19
CA LEU A 435 32.76 4.30 -6.04
C LEU A 435 33.18 5.02 -4.75
N TYR A 436 32.23 5.21 -3.83
CA TYR A 436 32.47 5.77 -2.51
C TYR A 436 31.96 4.82 -1.45
N GLU A 437 32.83 4.43 -0.52
CA GLU A 437 32.44 3.71 0.69
C GLU A 437 32.38 4.70 1.86
N VAL A 438 31.20 4.89 2.43
CA VAL A 438 30.90 5.91 3.44
C VAL A 438 30.49 5.26 4.75
N ASN A 439 30.96 5.82 5.86
CA ASN A 439 30.36 5.58 7.18
C ASN A 439 29.31 6.66 7.45
N SER A 440 28.09 6.28 7.86
CA SER A 440 27.01 7.23 8.15
C SER A 440 27.39 8.28 9.23
N GLY A 441 28.32 7.93 10.12
CA GLY A 441 28.49 8.59 11.40
C GLY A 441 27.51 8.02 12.43
N TYR A 442 27.72 8.40 13.69
CA TYR A 442 26.91 7.90 14.80
C TYR A 442 25.57 8.63 14.91
N PHE A 443 24.50 7.86 15.00
CA PHE A 443 23.16 8.33 15.36
C PHE A 443 23.00 8.37 16.88
N ARG A 444 22.11 9.25 17.35
CA ARG A 444 21.80 9.38 18.78
C ARG A 444 20.89 8.27 19.30
N ASN A 445 20.12 7.64 18.43
CA ASN A 445 19.11 6.65 18.79
C ASN A 445 18.99 5.58 17.70
N ILE A 446 18.42 4.44 18.10
CA ILE A 446 18.21 3.27 17.24
C ILE A 446 17.17 3.52 16.13
N GLU A 447 16.17 4.37 16.38
CA GLU A 447 15.10 4.64 15.42
C GLU A 447 15.63 5.39 14.19
N SER A 448 16.58 6.31 14.37
CA SER A 448 17.20 7.07 13.28
C SER A 448 18.10 6.20 12.41
N VAL A 449 18.84 5.23 12.98
CA VAL A 449 19.65 4.31 12.18
C VAL A 449 18.77 3.35 11.39
N ARG A 450 17.70 2.82 12.00
CA ARG A 450 16.73 1.95 11.32
C ARG A 450 16.01 2.69 10.20
N TRP A 451 15.54 3.92 10.45
CA TRP A 451 14.98 4.77 9.38
C TRP A 451 15.94 4.96 8.21
N ALA A 452 17.22 5.29 8.47
CA ALA A 452 18.18 5.50 7.40
C ALA A 452 18.47 4.21 6.61
N ILE A 453 18.43 3.05 7.25
CA ILE A 453 18.59 1.77 6.56
C ILE A 453 17.33 1.44 5.76
N ASP A 454 16.15 1.51 6.37
CA ASP A 454 14.88 1.13 5.74
C ASP A 454 14.51 2.07 4.58
N GLU A 455 14.70 3.38 4.75
CA GLU A 455 14.21 4.39 3.81
C GLU A 455 15.29 4.89 2.85
N PHE A 456 16.52 5.14 3.32
CA PHE A 456 17.58 5.67 2.43
C PHE A 456 18.28 4.56 1.63
N LEU A 457 18.61 3.42 2.25
CA LEU A 457 19.20 2.31 1.48
C LEU A 457 18.18 1.59 0.61
N GLY A 458 16.90 1.58 1.02
CA GLY A 458 15.80 1.03 0.23
C GLY A 458 15.24 1.98 -0.84
N SER A 459 15.85 3.16 -1.03
CA SER A 459 15.34 4.15 -1.97
C SER A 459 15.70 3.83 -3.43
N ASP A 460 14.71 3.93 -4.32
CA ASP A 460 14.91 3.77 -5.76
C ASP A 460 15.60 4.99 -6.41
N GLU A 461 15.64 6.13 -5.72
CA GLU A 461 16.08 7.40 -6.29
C GLU A 461 16.86 8.21 -5.27
N VAL A 462 18.17 8.36 -5.50
CA VAL A 462 19.10 9.01 -4.58
C VAL A 462 20.01 9.99 -5.31
N TYR A 463 20.25 11.14 -4.68
CA TYR A 463 21.12 12.19 -5.16
C TYR A 463 22.08 12.64 -4.06
N GLU A 464 23.35 12.84 -4.40
CA GLU A 464 24.32 13.53 -3.53
C GLU A 464 24.25 15.04 -3.81
N ILE A 465 24.14 15.84 -2.75
CA ILE A 465 24.16 17.30 -2.82
C ILE A 465 25.59 17.79 -2.67
N ARG A 466 26.12 18.46 -3.69
CA ARG A 466 27.45 19.09 -3.68
C ARG A 466 27.34 20.58 -3.97
N GLY A 467 27.25 21.38 -2.90
CA GLY A 467 27.03 22.82 -3.05
C GLY A 467 25.67 23.10 -3.71
N ALA A 468 25.70 23.65 -4.93
CA ALA A 468 24.50 23.93 -5.73
C ALA A 468 24.15 22.80 -6.71
N ASP A 469 25.00 21.78 -6.82
CA ASP A 469 24.81 20.67 -7.75
C ASP A 469 24.09 19.51 -7.08
N LEU A 470 23.21 18.88 -7.86
CA LEU A 470 22.52 17.65 -7.49
C LEU A 470 23.02 16.52 -8.37
N ILE A 471 23.74 15.58 -7.78
CA ILE A 471 24.42 14.51 -8.50
C ILE A 471 23.65 13.20 -8.29
N PRO A 472 23.05 12.61 -9.34
CA PRO A 472 22.38 11.31 -9.21
C PRO A 472 23.39 10.21 -8.84
N VAL A 473 23.03 9.40 -7.85
CA VAL A 473 23.86 8.29 -7.35
C VAL A 473 23.07 6.99 -7.26
N ILE A 474 23.77 5.87 -7.36
CA ILE A 474 23.19 4.53 -7.15
C ILE A 474 23.84 3.95 -5.89
N VAL A 475 23.01 3.56 -4.93
CA VAL A 475 23.46 2.87 -3.71
C VAL A 475 23.71 1.40 -4.06
N GLU A 476 24.93 0.93 -3.79
CA GLU A 476 25.41 -0.42 -4.13
C GLU A 476 25.41 -1.35 -2.90
N THR A 477 24.77 -0.92 -1.81
CA THR A 477 24.81 -1.64 -0.54
C THR A 477 23.72 -2.70 -0.51
N GLU A 478 24.11 -3.98 -0.57
CA GLU A 478 23.16 -5.10 -0.54
C GLU A 478 22.66 -5.44 0.87
N SER A 479 23.45 -5.12 1.90
CA SER A 479 23.11 -5.40 3.29
C SER A 479 23.75 -4.39 4.23
N ALA A 480 23.03 -4.00 5.28
CA ALA A 480 23.54 -3.16 6.36
C ALA A 480 23.12 -3.73 7.72
N GLU A 481 24.02 -3.63 8.70
CA GLU A 481 23.73 -3.97 10.09
C GLU A 481 23.20 -2.72 10.80
N SER A 482 21.98 -2.78 11.33
CA SER A 482 21.34 -1.66 12.02
C SER A 482 21.69 -1.60 13.51
N ASP A 483 21.70 -2.75 14.17
CA ASP A 483 21.88 -2.89 15.61
C ASP A 483 22.33 -4.30 15.99
N THR A 484 23.08 -4.38 17.08
CA THR A 484 23.42 -5.64 17.77
C THR A 484 22.97 -5.52 19.21
N ASP A 485 22.27 -6.53 19.72
CA ASP A 485 21.78 -6.53 21.10
C ASP A 485 22.91 -6.24 22.10
N GLY A 486 22.74 -5.17 22.88
CA GLY A 486 23.71 -4.72 23.88
C GLY A 486 24.77 -3.72 23.37
N ASP A 487 24.78 -3.37 22.08
CA ASP A 487 25.63 -2.31 21.53
C ASP A 487 24.86 -0.99 21.37
N ALA A 488 25.37 0.08 21.98
CA ALA A 488 24.78 1.42 21.91
C ALA A 488 25.39 2.27 20.77
N ARG A 489 26.22 1.68 19.90
CA ARG A 489 26.82 2.35 18.75
C ARG A 489 25.92 2.20 17.53
N PHE A 490 25.11 3.21 17.27
CA PHE A 490 24.20 3.24 16.13
C PHE A 490 24.89 3.90 14.93
N PHE A 491 25.33 3.12 13.95
CA PHE A 491 25.87 3.60 12.68
C PHE A 491 25.80 2.47 11.64
N PHE A 492 25.91 2.81 10.36
CA PHE A 492 26.08 1.82 9.30
C PHE A 492 27.11 2.29 8.28
N LYS A 493 27.53 1.37 7.41
CA LYS A 493 28.37 1.68 6.25
C LYS A 493 27.55 1.43 5.01
N PHE A 494 27.77 2.24 3.99
CA PHE A 494 27.13 2.09 2.70
C PHE A 494 28.11 2.47 1.59
N ALA A 495 27.94 1.85 0.44
CA ALA A 495 28.62 2.18 -0.79
C ALA A 495 27.64 2.79 -1.80
N TYR A 496 28.13 3.76 -2.57
CA TYR A 496 27.39 4.30 -3.72
C TYR A 496 28.36 4.63 -4.86
N ARG A 497 27.81 4.75 -6.06
CA ARG A 497 28.51 5.26 -7.24
C ARG A 497 27.77 6.44 -7.86
N ILE A 498 28.52 7.32 -8.51
CA ILE A 498 27.95 8.42 -9.30
C ILE A 498 27.44 7.85 -10.63
N THR A 499 26.26 8.29 -11.09
CA THR A 499 25.75 7.86 -12.40
C THR A 499 26.45 8.59 -13.54
N GLY A 500 26.84 7.85 -14.58
CA GLY A 500 27.68 8.35 -15.67
C GLY A 500 28.89 7.45 -15.89
N SER A 501 28.70 6.37 -16.67
CA SER A 501 29.80 5.53 -17.15
C SER A 501 30.49 6.23 -18.32
N GLY A 502 31.81 6.39 -18.25
CA GLY A 502 32.58 6.93 -19.37
C GLY A 502 34.02 6.44 -19.35
N ASN A 503 34.68 6.56 -20.49
CA ASN A 503 36.10 6.23 -20.66
C ASN A 503 37.02 7.28 -19.99
N VAL A 504 36.43 8.33 -19.40
CA VAL A 504 37.14 9.44 -18.76
C VAL A 504 36.40 9.84 -17.48
N ILE A 505 37.10 9.82 -16.35
CA ILE A 505 36.69 10.48 -15.12
C ILE A 505 37.48 11.78 -15.00
N THR A 506 36.80 12.92 -14.90
CA THR A 506 37.44 14.19 -14.55
C THR A 506 37.86 14.20 -13.09
N SER A 507 38.94 14.89 -12.75
CA SER A 507 39.36 15.04 -11.35
C SER A 507 38.23 15.64 -10.53
N ASP A 508 37.87 14.98 -9.42
CA ASP A 508 36.85 15.49 -8.51
C ASP A 508 37.37 16.78 -7.85
N GLU A 509 36.80 17.93 -8.20
CA GLU A 509 37.11 19.24 -7.61
C GLU A 509 36.39 19.47 -6.27
N SER A 510 35.64 18.47 -5.76
CA SER A 510 35.04 18.56 -4.43
C SER A 510 36.10 18.95 -3.41
N GLN A 511 35.83 20.03 -2.66
CA GLN A 511 36.79 20.80 -1.87
C GLN A 511 38.06 20.04 -1.50
N SER A 512 39.19 20.50 -2.03
CA SER A 512 40.51 20.04 -1.63
C SER A 512 40.59 20.00 -0.11
N TYR A 513 40.61 18.78 0.44
CA TYR A 513 41.02 18.53 1.81
C TYR A 513 42.43 19.11 1.94
N SER A 514 42.54 20.29 2.56
CA SER A 514 43.79 20.68 3.18
C SER A 514 43.89 19.82 4.44
N PRO A 515 44.91 18.95 4.58
CA PRO A 515 45.20 18.34 5.86
C PRO A 515 45.50 19.47 6.83
N GLY A 516 44.46 19.95 7.51
CA GLY A 516 44.58 20.94 8.55
C GLY A 516 45.55 20.39 9.57
N GLU A 517 46.63 21.13 9.76
CA GLU A 517 47.59 20.98 10.83
C GLU A 517 46.86 20.51 12.09
N TYR A 518 47.36 19.43 12.68
CA TYR A 518 46.96 19.04 14.03
C TYR A 518 47.10 20.29 14.91
N SER A 519 45.98 20.96 15.22
CA SER A 519 45.91 21.81 16.39
C SER A 519 46.08 20.85 17.56
N ILE A 520 47.30 20.85 18.10
CA ILE A 520 47.66 20.17 19.32
C ILE A 520 46.93 20.91 20.44
N ASP A 521 45.67 20.57 20.67
CA ASP A 521 44.95 20.97 21.89
C ASP A 521 44.12 19.81 22.47
N TYR A 522 44.68 18.60 22.36
CA TYR A 522 44.22 17.41 23.08
C TYR A 522 44.66 17.43 24.56
N GLN A 523 44.43 18.52 25.30
CA GLN A 523 44.77 18.55 26.72
C GLN A 523 43.67 18.94 27.72
N ASN A 524 42.45 19.35 27.34
CA ASN A 524 41.47 19.80 28.35
C ASN A 524 40.09 19.13 28.38
N ASP A 525 39.78 18.13 27.56
CA ASP A 525 38.44 17.50 27.54
C ASP A 525 38.29 16.24 28.41
N TYR A 526 39.15 16.05 29.42
CA TYR A 526 38.91 15.08 30.49
C TYR A 526 39.18 15.68 31.86
N THR A 527 38.21 16.46 32.35
CA THR A 527 37.95 16.58 33.79
C THR A 527 36.44 16.54 34.03
N ILE A 528 36.09 15.75 35.05
CA ILE A 528 34.78 15.25 35.49
C ILE A 528 33.77 16.37 35.76
#